data_AF-A0A7V1UKU3-F1
#
_entry.id   AF-A0A7V1UKU3-F1
#
_cell.length_a   1.000
_cell.length_b   1.000
_cell.length_c   1.000
_cell.angle_alpha   90.00
_cell.angle_beta   90.00
_cell.angle_gamma   90.00
#
_symmetry.space_group_name_H-M   'P 1'
#
loop_
_entity.id
_entity.type
_entity.pdbx_description
1 polymer ?
#
loop_
_entity_poly.entity_id
_entity_poly.type
_entity_poly.pdbx_seq_one_letter_code
_entity_poly.pdbx_strand_id
1 'polypeptide(L)'
;MERKQEARNPFYRVVALNDQTEDPAIWGKNFPLQYDDYRRTVDQQRTRFGGSEAIPRTPTKADPRSIVAQSRLEEDPRLKSMWAGYAFAKDFREERGHAYMLDDQTYTERQVVVKQPGTCMHCHASVYVPYKKLGEGDLMKGFEKMNQMPYTEARKLVEHPVTCIDCHDPESMALRVTRPGFIEGIRALKASQGVTDYDVNKMATRQEMRAFVCGQCHVEYYFKGPEKRLVYPWAKGLKVENIMAYYEENPHNDWTHAETGAALLKAQHPEFELWNQGIHARSGVTCADCHMPYKREGALKISDHHVRSPLLNVNRACQTCHKWSEDELRARAETEQERTYKMRNIAMDALMALIADIKAAKASGLPDARLAEARKMQRYAQFYLDFVEAENSLGFHAPGEAVRILGESIDFSRKGQVALRQLTAAK
;
A
#
# COMPACT_ATOMS: atom_id res chain seq x y z
N MET A 1 -17.74 15.35 44.34
CA MET A 1 -17.59 14.19 43.44
C MET A 1 -16.61 14.56 42.35
N GLU A 2 -15.55 13.77 42.24
CA GLU A 2 -14.28 14.12 41.61
C GLU A 2 -14.31 14.02 40.07
N ARG A 3 -13.93 15.11 39.38
CA ARG A 3 -13.45 15.06 37.98
C ARG A 3 -12.19 14.19 37.77
N LYS A 4 -11.59 13.65 38.85
CA LYS A 4 -10.40 12.78 38.81
C LYS A 4 -10.72 11.34 38.41
N GLN A 5 -11.97 10.87 38.54
CA GLN A 5 -12.34 9.51 38.15
C GLN A 5 -12.56 9.38 36.64
N GLU A 6 -13.16 10.39 36.01
CA GLU A 6 -13.32 10.49 34.54
C GLU A 6 -11.96 10.56 33.82
N ALA A 7 -10.94 11.18 34.43
CA ALA A 7 -9.57 11.20 33.89
C ALA A 7 -8.85 9.83 33.98
N ARG A 8 -9.30 8.92 34.85
CA ARG A 8 -8.71 7.58 35.04
C ARG A 8 -9.33 6.51 34.16
N ASN A 9 -10.60 6.67 33.77
CA ASN A 9 -11.29 5.83 32.79
C ASN A 9 -11.94 6.74 31.73
N PRO A 10 -11.18 7.14 30.69
CA PRO A 10 -11.65 8.12 29.71
C PRO A 10 -12.78 7.60 28.80
N PHE A 11 -13.14 6.33 28.91
CA PHE A 11 -14.21 5.68 28.14
C PHE A 11 -14.96 4.65 28.98
N TYR A 12 -16.22 4.42 28.64
CA TYR A 12 -17.09 3.46 29.30
C TYR A 12 -16.66 2.02 28.95
N ARG A 13 -16.33 1.20 29.95
CA ARG A 13 -15.89 -0.18 29.78
C ARG A 13 -17.02 -1.14 30.13
N VAL A 14 -17.78 -1.57 29.12
CA VAL A 14 -18.84 -2.58 29.21
C VAL A 14 -18.26 -3.99 29.32
N VAL A 15 -17.19 -4.25 28.59
CA VAL A 15 -16.46 -5.53 28.58
C VAL A 15 -14.96 -5.31 28.77
N ALA A 16 -14.28 -6.30 29.36
CA ALA A 16 -12.83 -6.29 29.44
C ALA A 16 -12.23 -6.56 28.05
N LEU A 17 -11.29 -5.72 27.64
CA LEU A 17 -10.46 -5.93 26.46
C LEU A 17 -9.05 -6.29 26.93
N ASN A 18 -8.38 -7.17 26.20
CA ASN A 18 -7.00 -7.54 26.46
C ASN A 18 -6.26 -7.77 25.14
N ASP A 19 -4.98 -8.09 25.26
CA ASP A 19 -4.06 -8.26 24.13
C ASP A 19 -4.29 -9.53 23.28
N GLN A 20 -5.41 -10.22 23.53
CA GLN A 20 -5.90 -11.37 22.75
C GLN A 20 -7.29 -11.14 22.17
N THR A 21 -7.90 -9.97 22.41
CA THR A 21 -9.26 -9.67 21.93
C THR A 21 -9.19 -9.18 20.47
N GLU A 22 -9.28 -10.10 19.50
CA GLU A 22 -9.17 -9.76 18.07
C GLU A 22 -10.51 -9.44 17.38
N ASP A 23 -11.64 -9.95 17.90
CA ASP A 23 -12.98 -9.73 17.34
C ASP A 23 -13.44 -8.27 17.56
N PRO A 24 -13.61 -7.48 16.48
CA PRO A 24 -13.96 -6.06 16.59
C PRO A 24 -15.38 -5.86 17.16
N ALA A 25 -16.27 -6.85 17.09
CA ALA A 25 -17.60 -6.76 17.71
C ALA A 25 -17.52 -6.68 19.24
N ILE A 26 -16.51 -7.29 19.86
CA ILE A 26 -16.26 -7.19 21.30
C ILE A 26 -15.79 -5.76 21.64
N TRP A 27 -14.90 -5.18 20.84
CA TRP A 27 -14.48 -3.78 20.98
C TRP A 27 -15.66 -2.82 20.81
N GLY A 28 -16.56 -3.10 19.87
CA GLY A 28 -17.76 -2.32 19.60
C GLY A 28 -18.74 -2.22 20.79
N LYS A 29 -18.68 -3.14 21.76
CA LYS A 29 -19.46 -3.02 23.00
C LYS A 29 -18.99 -1.84 23.87
N ASN A 30 -17.70 -1.50 23.81
CA ASN A 30 -17.11 -0.35 24.50
C ASN A 30 -17.07 0.90 23.61
N PHE A 31 -16.91 0.73 22.29
CA PHE A 31 -16.72 1.81 21.32
C PHE A 31 -17.70 1.71 20.14
N PRO A 32 -19.02 1.79 20.39
CA PRO A 32 -20.04 1.51 19.37
C PRO A 32 -19.95 2.46 18.16
N LEU A 33 -19.68 3.75 18.39
CA LEU A 33 -19.63 4.74 17.31
C LEU A 33 -18.45 4.51 16.35
N GLN A 34 -17.28 4.15 16.89
CA GLN A 34 -16.09 3.82 16.09
C GLN A 34 -16.28 2.49 15.37
N TYR A 35 -16.91 1.51 16.02
CA TYR A 35 -17.21 0.22 15.42
C TYR A 35 -18.22 0.34 14.27
N ASP A 36 -19.25 1.17 14.42
CA ASP A 36 -20.22 1.45 13.37
C ASP A 36 -19.55 2.08 12.14
N ASP A 37 -18.65 3.05 12.33
CA ASP A 37 -17.87 3.62 11.23
C ASP A 37 -16.93 2.60 10.59
N TYR A 38 -16.24 1.78 11.39
CA TYR A 38 -15.38 0.70 10.89
C TYR A 38 -16.16 -0.28 10.01
N ARG A 39 -17.37 -0.66 10.42
CA ARG A 39 -18.25 -1.56 9.65
C ARG A 39 -18.71 -0.97 8.34
N ARG A 40 -18.77 0.36 8.22
CA ARG A 40 -19.16 1.06 6.98
C ARG A 40 -18.10 1.00 5.89
N THR A 41 -16.91 0.45 6.16
CA THR A 41 -15.93 0.17 5.10
C THR A 41 -16.40 -0.88 4.07
N VAL A 42 -17.60 -1.45 4.24
CA VAL A 42 -18.32 -2.18 3.18
C VAL A 42 -18.89 -1.26 2.08
N ASP A 43 -19.10 0.02 2.38
CA ASP A 43 -19.64 1.00 1.44
C ASP A 43 -18.64 1.23 0.30
N GLN A 44 -19.10 1.08 -0.94
CA GLN A 44 -18.30 1.34 -2.14
C GLN A 44 -18.89 2.54 -2.88
N GLN A 45 -18.10 3.61 -2.98
CA GLN A 45 -18.47 4.82 -3.69
C GLN A 45 -17.29 5.29 -4.54
N ARG A 46 -17.53 5.38 -5.84
CA ARG A 46 -16.55 5.81 -6.82
C ARG A 46 -16.40 7.33 -6.81
N THR A 47 -15.16 7.79 -6.91
CA THR A 47 -14.82 9.18 -7.25
C THR A 47 -14.24 9.21 -8.67
N ARG A 48 -13.91 10.39 -9.20
CA ARG A 48 -13.42 10.51 -10.58
C ARG A 48 -12.18 9.66 -10.88
N PHE A 49 -11.28 9.53 -9.91
CA PHE A 49 -9.94 8.95 -10.10
C PHE A 49 -9.56 7.88 -9.06
N GLY A 50 -10.52 7.40 -8.28
CA GLY A 50 -10.29 6.37 -7.28
C GLY A 50 -11.55 6.08 -6.46
N GLY A 51 -11.40 5.30 -5.40
CA GLY A 51 -12.55 4.77 -4.68
C GLY A 51 -13.23 3.65 -5.48
N SER A 52 -13.92 2.76 -4.79
CA SER A 52 -14.40 1.53 -5.41
C SER A 52 -15.83 1.61 -5.91
N GLU A 53 -16.12 0.82 -6.93
CA GLU A 53 -17.45 0.51 -7.42
C GLU A 53 -17.74 -0.98 -7.21
N ALA A 54 -18.95 -1.29 -6.74
CA ALA A 54 -19.41 -2.66 -6.54
C ALA A 54 -19.83 -3.27 -7.88
N ILE A 55 -18.94 -4.05 -8.49
CA ILE A 55 -19.17 -4.70 -9.78
C ILE A 55 -19.79 -6.10 -9.56
N PRO A 56 -21.02 -6.34 -10.02
CA PRO A 56 -21.61 -7.68 -10.01
C PRO A 56 -20.80 -8.61 -10.90
N ARG A 57 -20.61 -9.85 -10.44
CA ARG A 57 -20.07 -10.92 -11.29
C ARG A 57 -20.72 -12.25 -10.97
N THR A 58 -20.61 -13.19 -11.90
CA THR A 58 -21.00 -14.58 -11.66
C THR A 58 -19.98 -15.26 -10.73
N PRO A 59 -20.39 -15.80 -9.58
CA PRO A 59 -19.51 -16.60 -8.72
C PRO A 59 -18.96 -17.83 -9.44
N THR A 60 -17.74 -18.22 -9.10
CA THR A 60 -17.11 -19.45 -9.59
C THR A 60 -16.78 -20.37 -8.42
N LYS A 61 -16.33 -21.60 -8.69
CA LYS A 61 -15.84 -22.50 -7.62
C LYS A 61 -14.58 -21.96 -6.94
N ALA A 62 -13.72 -21.24 -7.68
CA ALA A 62 -12.48 -20.68 -7.15
C ALA A 62 -12.72 -19.39 -6.35
N ASP A 63 -13.78 -18.66 -6.71
CA ASP A 63 -14.10 -17.39 -6.08
C ASP A 63 -15.64 -17.25 -5.94
N PRO A 64 -16.19 -17.37 -4.72
CA PRO A 64 -17.63 -17.39 -4.47
C PRO A 64 -18.24 -15.98 -4.42
N ARG A 65 -17.44 -14.92 -4.48
CA ARG A 65 -17.94 -13.53 -4.40
C ARG A 65 -18.86 -13.22 -5.59
N SER A 66 -20.03 -12.64 -5.33
CA SER A 66 -20.94 -12.12 -6.36
C SER A 66 -20.72 -10.64 -6.67
N ILE A 67 -19.92 -9.96 -5.84
CA ILE A 67 -19.56 -8.54 -5.98
C ILE A 67 -18.05 -8.39 -5.77
N VAL A 68 -17.39 -7.71 -6.70
CA VAL A 68 -15.96 -7.38 -6.64
C VAL A 68 -15.72 -5.93 -6.98
N ALA A 69 -14.51 -5.46 -6.66
CA ALA A 69 -14.00 -4.22 -7.20
C ALA A 69 -13.65 -4.35 -8.69
N GLN A 70 -13.61 -3.20 -9.35
CA GLN A 70 -13.29 -3.06 -10.77
C GLN A 70 -11.90 -3.61 -11.10
N SER A 71 -11.76 -4.25 -12.26
CA SER A 71 -10.47 -4.74 -12.74
C SER A 71 -9.67 -3.62 -13.38
N ARG A 72 -8.54 -3.25 -12.77
CA ARG A 72 -7.61 -2.26 -13.35
C ARG A 72 -6.95 -2.80 -14.62
N LEU A 73 -6.85 -4.12 -14.77
CA LEU A 73 -6.37 -4.77 -16.00
C LEU A 73 -7.37 -4.69 -17.17
N GLU A 74 -8.65 -4.45 -16.89
CA GLU A 74 -9.67 -4.19 -17.93
C GLU A 74 -9.73 -2.70 -18.28
N GLU A 75 -9.60 -1.83 -17.28
CA GLU A 75 -9.49 -0.37 -17.50
C GLU A 75 -8.24 0.00 -18.30
N ASP A 76 -7.10 -0.63 -18.00
CA ASP A 76 -5.88 -0.47 -18.75
C ASP A 76 -5.19 -1.81 -19.06
N PRO A 77 -5.44 -2.39 -20.25
CA PRO A 77 -4.84 -3.63 -20.69
C PRO A 77 -3.30 -3.59 -20.77
N ARG A 78 -2.67 -2.41 -20.85
CA ARG A 78 -1.20 -2.27 -20.88
C ARG A 78 -0.55 -2.79 -19.60
N LEU A 79 -1.28 -2.80 -18.47
CA LEU A 79 -0.82 -3.39 -17.20
C LEU A 79 -0.50 -4.88 -17.32
N LYS A 80 -1.23 -5.63 -18.17
CA LYS A 80 -0.94 -7.05 -18.42
C LYS A 80 0.41 -7.23 -19.12
N SER A 81 0.74 -6.33 -20.06
CA SER A 81 2.03 -6.31 -20.76
C SER A 81 3.15 -5.83 -19.85
N MET A 82 2.93 -4.78 -19.06
CA MET A 82 3.89 -4.29 -18.07
C MET A 82 4.29 -5.39 -17.07
N TRP A 83 3.32 -6.14 -16.56
CA TRP A 83 3.58 -7.23 -15.60
C TRP A 83 3.68 -8.61 -16.25
N ALA A 84 4.03 -8.70 -17.54
CA ALA A 84 4.07 -9.98 -18.23
C ALA A 84 5.02 -10.97 -17.52
N GLY A 85 4.50 -12.14 -17.19
CA GLY A 85 5.21 -13.17 -16.41
C GLY A 85 5.04 -13.07 -14.89
N TYR A 86 4.29 -12.09 -14.40
CA TYR A 86 4.02 -11.91 -12.97
C TYR A 86 2.54 -12.11 -12.62
N ALA A 87 2.26 -12.40 -11.35
CA ALA A 87 0.90 -12.70 -10.89
C ALA A 87 -0.07 -11.53 -11.09
N PHE A 88 0.43 -10.28 -10.98
CA PHE A 88 -0.38 -9.08 -11.19
C PHE A 88 -0.92 -8.93 -12.62
N ALA A 89 -0.32 -9.57 -13.63
CA ALA A 89 -0.89 -9.60 -14.98
C ALA A 89 -2.13 -10.51 -15.10
N LYS A 90 -2.48 -11.24 -14.04
CA LYS A 90 -3.65 -12.14 -13.99
C LYS A 90 -4.83 -11.49 -13.30
N ASP A 91 -4.61 -10.87 -12.14
CA ASP A 91 -5.65 -10.16 -11.41
C ASP A 91 -5.07 -9.00 -10.60
N PHE A 92 -5.56 -7.81 -10.89
CA PHE A 92 -5.28 -6.57 -10.18
C PHE A 92 -6.52 -5.68 -10.29
N ARG A 93 -7.04 -5.27 -9.13
CA ARG A 93 -8.33 -4.62 -8.98
C ARG A 93 -8.18 -3.37 -8.15
N GLU A 94 -9.08 -2.42 -8.37
CA GLU A 94 -9.22 -1.22 -7.55
C GLU A 94 -9.40 -1.61 -6.07
N GLU A 95 -8.76 -0.86 -5.20
CA GLU A 95 -8.81 -1.01 -3.76
C GLU A 95 -10.21 -0.65 -3.23
N ARG A 96 -10.70 -1.43 -2.28
CA ARG A 96 -11.95 -1.15 -1.56
C ARG A 96 -11.75 -1.22 -0.06
N GLY A 97 -12.79 -0.89 0.70
CA GLY A 97 -12.67 -0.67 2.13
C GLY A 97 -12.18 -1.90 2.91
N HIS A 98 -11.59 -1.63 4.08
CA HIS A 98 -10.90 -2.59 4.93
C HIS A 98 -11.70 -3.87 5.24
N ALA A 99 -13.03 -3.80 5.30
CA ALA A 99 -13.88 -4.97 5.49
C ALA A 99 -13.62 -6.11 4.47
N TYR A 100 -13.12 -5.79 3.27
CA TYR A 100 -12.92 -6.76 2.19
C TYR A 100 -11.49 -7.26 2.02
N MET A 101 -10.49 -6.64 2.66
CA MET A 101 -9.08 -6.89 2.35
C MET A 101 -8.67 -8.37 2.47
N LEU A 102 -9.27 -9.09 3.43
CA LEU A 102 -8.95 -10.49 3.68
C LEU A 102 -9.55 -11.39 2.59
N ASP A 103 -10.81 -11.17 2.26
CA ASP A 103 -11.49 -11.93 1.21
C ASP A 103 -10.89 -11.63 -0.16
N ASP A 104 -10.55 -10.37 -0.42
CA ASP A 104 -9.92 -9.97 -1.67
C ASP A 104 -8.56 -10.62 -1.88
N GLN A 105 -7.75 -10.73 -0.81
CA GLN A 105 -6.47 -11.43 -0.86
C GLN A 105 -6.63 -12.95 -0.92
N THR A 106 -7.69 -13.51 -0.34
CA THR A 106 -7.99 -14.95 -0.43
C THR A 106 -8.41 -15.37 -1.83
N TYR A 107 -9.20 -14.53 -2.50
CA TYR A 107 -9.88 -14.93 -3.72
C TYR A 107 -9.33 -14.30 -4.99
N THR A 108 -8.34 -13.41 -4.90
CA THR A 108 -7.65 -12.91 -6.10
C THR A 108 -7.07 -14.06 -6.92
N GLU A 109 -7.14 -13.97 -8.26
CA GLU A 109 -6.58 -15.02 -9.12
C GLU A 109 -5.06 -15.16 -8.95
N ARG A 110 -4.39 -14.17 -8.34
CA ARG A 110 -2.98 -14.26 -7.93
C ARG A 110 -2.71 -15.46 -7.01
N GLN A 111 -3.69 -15.91 -6.22
CA GLN A 111 -3.57 -17.11 -5.38
C GLN A 111 -3.63 -18.41 -6.18
N VAL A 112 -4.23 -18.38 -7.37
CA VAL A 112 -4.42 -19.56 -8.23
C VAL A 112 -3.20 -19.76 -9.13
N VAL A 113 -2.65 -18.68 -9.65
CA VAL A 113 -1.58 -18.71 -10.66
C VAL A 113 -0.17 -18.81 -10.06
N VAL A 114 0.00 -18.46 -8.78
CA VAL A 114 1.26 -18.64 -8.05
C VAL A 114 1.00 -19.12 -6.63
N LYS A 115 1.96 -19.85 -6.05
CA LYS A 115 1.93 -20.26 -4.64
C LYS A 115 2.41 -19.09 -3.77
N GLN A 116 1.47 -18.27 -3.31
CA GLN A 116 1.78 -17.14 -2.43
C GLN A 116 2.23 -17.63 -1.04
N PRO A 117 3.15 -16.90 -0.37
CA PRO A 117 3.54 -17.19 1.00
C PRO A 117 2.51 -16.66 2.02
N GLY A 118 2.58 -17.16 3.25
CA GLY A 118 1.82 -16.69 4.40
C GLY A 118 2.15 -15.25 4.77
N THR A 119 3.28 -14.72 4.31
CA THR A 119 3.64 -13.30 4.37
C THR A 119 2.53 -12.39 3.84
N CYS A 120 1.75 -12.84 2.84
CA CYS A 120 0.62 -12.06 2.33
C CYS A 120 -0.50 -11.82 3.36
N MET A 121 -0.50 -12.45 4.53
CA MET A 121 -1.45 -12.09 5.61
C MET A 121 -1.09 -10.77 6.29
N HIS A 122 0.17 -10.35 6.22
CA HIS A 122 0.72 -9.25 7.01
C HIS A 122 -0.13 -7.97 6.93
N CYS A 123 -0.59 -7.63 5.72
CA CYS A 123 -1.36 -6.41 5.46
C CYS A 123 -2.84 -6.66 5.14
N HIS A 124 -3.28 -7.93 5.14
CA HIS A 124 -4.62 -8.32 4.68
C HIS A 124 -5.48 -8.97 5.77
N ALA A 125 -4.96 -9.09 6.98
CA ALA A 125 -5.66 -9.68 8.11
C ALA A 125 -5.26 -9.02 9.43
N SER A 126 -6.04 -9.25 10.49
CA SER A 126 -5.62 -8.99 11.87
C SER A 126 -4.64 -10.08 12.31
N VAL A 127 -3.33 -9.80 12.18
CA VAL A 127 -2.27 -10.81 12.41
C VAL A 127 -1.56 -10.70 13.77
N TYR A 128 -1.87 -9.69 14.60
CA TYR A 128 -1.19 -9.54 15.89
C TYR A 128 -1.34 -10.76 16.79
N VAL A 129 -2.58 -11.20 17.04
CA VAL A 129 -2.86 -12.39 17.86
C VAL A 129 -2.35 -13.68 17.21
N PRO A 130 -2.56 -13.93 15.91
CA PRO A 130 -1.96 -15.07 15.20
C PRO A 130 -0.43 -15.14 15.31
N TYR A 131 0.28 -14.02 15.15
CA TYR A 131 1.73 -13.97 15.35
C TYR A 131 2.10 -14.27 16.80
N LYS A 132 1.44 -13.65 17.78
CA LYS A 132 1.70 -13.93 19.20
C LYS A 132 1.48 -15.40 19.55
N LYS A 133 0.42 -16.04 19.01
CA LYS A 133 0.16 -17.47 19.20
C LYS A 133 1.26 -18.34 18.56
N LEU A 134 1.58 -18.11 17.29
CA LEU A 134 2.62 -18.87 16.57
C LEU A 134 4.00 -18.73 17.21
N GLY A 135 4.31 -17.54 17.71
CA GLY A 135 5.59 -17.21 18.31
C GLY A 135 5.67 -17.47 19.82
N GLU A 136 4.68 -18.14 20.42
CA GLU A 136 4.65 -18.45 21.87
C GLU A 136 4.82 -17.19 22.74
N GLY A 137 4.15 -16.10 22.33
CA GLY A 137 4.22 -14.79 22.96
C GLY A 137 5.25 -13.83 22.32
N ASP A 138 6.11 -14.29 21.42
CA ASP A 138 7.05 -13.45 20.68
C ASP A 138 6.50 -13.08 19.30
N LEU A 139 6.23 -11.79 19.10
CA LEU A 139 5.66 -11.27 17.85
C LEU A 139 6.58 -11.52 16.64
N MET A 140 7.90 -11.37 16.80
CA MET A 140 8.87 -11.55 15.73
C MET A 140 8.97 -13.02 15.32
N LYS A 141 9.02 -13.94 16.30
CA LYS A 141 9.03 -15.39 16.01
C LYS A 141 7.76 -15.82 15.29
N GLY A 142 6.62 -15.26 15.67
CA GLY A 142 5.34 -15.51 14.99
C GLY A 142 5.33 -15.05 13.54
N PHE A 143 5.84 -13.84 13.29
CA PHE A 143 6.01 -13.28 11.95
C PHE A 143 6.91 -14.16 11.07
N GLU A 144 8.09 -14.55 11.56
CA GLU A 144 8.99 -15.44 10.81
C GLU A 144 8.36 -16.80 10.50
N LYS A 145 7.67 -17.40 11.47
CA LYS A 145 6.97 -18.68 11.27
C LYS A 145 5.87 -18.56 10.22
N MET A 146 5.04 -17.52 10.27
CA MET A 146 3.94 -17.34 9.31
C MET A 146 4.44 -17.02 7.90
N ASN A 147 5.50 -16.21 7.76
CA ASN A 147 6.05 -15.83 6.44
C ASN A 147 6.36 -17.06 5.56
N GLN A 148 6.91 -18.10 6.18
CA GLN A 148 7.34 -19.32 5.49
C GLN A 148 6.20 -20.31 5.20
N MET A 149 5.00 -20.10 5.76
CA MET A 149 3.86 -20.97 5.51
C MET A 149 3.34 -20.80 4.07
N PRO A 150 2.72 -21.82 3.46
CA PRO A 150 1.84 -21.60 2.32
C PRO A 150 0.68 -20.67 2.71
N TYR A 151 0.26 -19.78 1.80
CA TYR A 151 -0.86 -18.86 2.05
C TYR A 151 -2.11 -19.56 2.60
N THR A 152 -2.47 -20.72 2.03
CA THR A 152 -3.67 -21.48 2.42
C THR A 152 -3.61 -22.00 3.86
N GLU A 153 -2.42 -22.26 4.39
CA GLU A 153 -2.25 -22.65 5.79
C GLU A 153 -2.28 -21.44 6.71
N ALA A 154 -1.59 -20.36 6.34
CA ALA A 154 -1.65 -19.09 7.08
C ALA A 154 -3.08 -18.54 7.15
N ARG A 155 -3.89 -18.73 6.09
CA ARG A 155 -5.28 -18.24 6.02
C ARG A 155 -6.17 -18.88 7.09
N LYS A 156 -5.88 -20.12 7.50
CA LYS A 156 -6.63 -20.83 8.56
C LYS A 156 -6.38 -20.25 9.95
N LEU A 157 -5.34 -19.43 10.10
CA LEU A 157 -4.93 -18.85 11.39
C LEU A 157 -5.54 -17.46 11.64
N VAL A 158 -6.24 -16.89 10.65
CA VAL A 158 -6.83 -15.55 10.71
C VAL A 158 -8.33 -15.61 10.45
N GLU A 159 -9.09 -14.84 11.21
CA GLU A 159 -10.57 -14.80 11.11
C GLU A 159 -11.08 -13.48 10.51
N HIS A 160 -10.36 -12.38 10.76
CA HIS A 160 -10.80 -11.04 10.41
C HIS A 160 -9.81 -10.31 9.49
N PRO A 161 -10.28 -9.36 8.65
CA PRO A 161 -9.42 -8.29 8.12
C PRO A 161 -8.78 -7.49 9.27
N VAL A 162 -8.04 -6.42 8.99
CA VAL A 162 -7.48 -5.55 10.06
C VAL A 162 -8.57 -5.13 11.06
N THR A 163 -8.31 -5.22 12.35
CA THR A 163 -9.26 -4.87 13.42
C THR A 163 -8.66 -3.85 14.40
N CYS A 164 -9.42 -3.53 15.44
CA CYS A 164 -9.05 -2.54 16.44
C CYS A 164 -7.67 -2.83 17.09
N ILE A 165 -7.35 -4.11 17.34
CA ILE A 165 -6.15 -4.54 18.06
C ILE A 165 -4.84 -4.26 17.29
N ASP A 166 -4.92 -4.12 15.97
CA ASP A 166 -3.76 -3.89 15.10
C ASP A 166 -3.21 -2.45 15.21
N CYS A 167 -4.04 -1.53 15.70
CA CYS A 167 -3.72 -0.09 15.80
C CYS A 167 -3.89 0.47 17.21
N HIS A 168 -4.65 -0.19 18.10
CA HIS A 168 -4.93 0.28 19.45
C HIS A 168 -4.46 -0.69 20.52
N ASP A 169 -3.89 -0.13 21.57
CA ASP A 169 -3.66 -0.83 22.83
C ASP A 169 -5.00 -1.08 23.55
N PRO A 170 -5.34 -2.34 23.92
CA PRO A 170 -6.65 -2.71 24.46
C PRO A 170 -6.95 -2.11 25.84
N GLU A 171 -5.93 -1.74 26.62
CA GLU A 171 -6.11 -1.18 27.95
C GLU A 171 -6.24 0.34 27.91
N SER A 172 -5.36 1.02 27.18
CA SER A 172 -5.26 2.48 27.17
C SER A 172 -5.94 3.16 25.98
N MET A 173 -6.25 2.41 24.92
CA MET A 173 -6.65 2.90 23.59
C MET A 173 -5.59 3.75 22.88
N ALA A 174 -4.36 3.83 23.43
CA ALA A 174 -3.26 4.49 22.77
C ALA A 174 -2.99 3.83 21.41
N LEU A 175 -2.60 4.64 20.41
CA LEU A 175 -2.16 4.09 19.14
C LEU A 175 -0.88 3.28 19.38
N ARG A 176 -0.75 2.15 18.68
CA ARG A 176 0.44 1.31 18.67
C ARG A 176 0.69 0.74 17.28
N VAL A 177 1.95 0.47 17.00
CA VAL A 177 2.39 -0.32 15.85
C VAL A 177 2.55 -1.76 16.31
N THR A 178 1.92 -2.68 15.58
CA THR A 178 1.90 -4.12 15.83
C THR A 178 2.54 -4.94 14.72
N ARG A 179 2.90 -4.34 13.57
CA ARG A 179 3.48 -5.04 12.41
C ARG A 179 5.01 -5.06 12.45
N PRO A 180 5.65 -6.24 12.57
CA PRO A 180 7.11 -6.37 12.52
C PRO A 180 7.80 -5.69 11.33
N GLY A 181 7.24 -5.79 10.12
CA GLY A 181 7.78 -5.14 8.93
C GLY A 181 7.97 -3.64 9.11
N PHE A 182 6.96 -2.96 9.64
CA PHE A 182 7.05 -1.53 9.93
C PHE A 182 7.98 -1.20 11.08
N ILE A 183 7.95 -1.98 12.18
CA ILE A 183 8.84 -1.78 13.32
C ILE A 183 10.31 -1.79 12.88
N GLU A 184 10.67 -2.73 12.02
CA GLU A 184 12.03 -2.82 11.47
C GLU A 184 12.30 -1.76 10.40
N GLY A 185 11.36 -1.53 9.48
CA GLY A 185 11.48 -0.54 8.42
C GLY A 185 11.68 0.88 8.96
N ILE A 186 10.84 1.31 9.90
CA ILE A 186 10.94 2.65 10.50
C ILE A 186 12.22 2.79 11.33
N ARG A 187 12.68 1.72 11.98
CA ARG A 187 13.96 1.71 12.69
C ARG A 187 15.13 1.88 11.72
N ALA A 188 15.12 1.18 10.58
CA ALA A 188 16.14 1.33 9.55
C ALA A 188 16.13 2.75 8.95
N LEU A 189 14.95 3.32 8.70
CA LEU A 189 14.82 4.70 8.24
C LEU A 189 15.41 5.69 9.25
N LYS A 190 15.02 5.59 10.53
CA LYS A 190 15.50 6.48 11.59
C LYS A 190 17.01 6.34 11.82
N ALA A 191 17.56 5.12 11.68
CA ALA A 191 19.00 4.89 11.71
C ALA A 191 19.73 5.61 10.55
N SER A 192 19.17 5.60 9.33
CA SER A 192 19.72 6.37 8.20
C SER A 192 19.69 7.90 8.43
N GLN A 193 18.87 8.36 9.39
CA GLN A 193 18.74 9.76 9.81
C GLN A 193 19.55 10.06 11.08
N GLY A 194 20.37 9.13 11.56
CA GLY A 194 21.24 9.30 12.74
C GLY A 194 20.57 8.98 14.08
N VAL A 195 19.37 8.41 14.09
CA VAL A 195 18.68 7.97 15.32
C VAL A 195 18.80 6.45 15.46
N THR A 196 19.72 5.99 16.30
CA THR A 196 19.92 4.57 16.59
C THR A 196 18.86 4.04 17.56
N ASP A 197 18.65 2.72 17.56
CA ASP A 197 17.78 2.01 18.51
C ASP A 197 16.35 2.54 18.60
N TYR A 198 15.83 3.08 17.49
CA TYR A 198 14.48 3.65 17.44
C TYR A 198 13.42 2.58 17.79
N ASP A 199 12.66 2.86 18.84
CA ASP A 199 11.49 2.09 19.29
C ASP A 199 10.23 2.90 19.01
N VAL A 200 9.52 2.53 17.94
CA VAL A 200 8.35 3.27 17.45
C VAL A 200 7.26 3.44 18.51
N ASN A 201 7.04 2.44 19.38
CA ASN A 201 5.96 2.50 20.37
C ASN A 201 6.35 3.29 21.64
N LYS A 202 7.62 3.68 21.79
CA LYS A 202 8.11 4.50 22.92
C LYS A 202 8.50 5.91 22.49
N MET A 203 9.00 6.06 21.27
CA MET A 203 9.65 7.30 20.81
C MET A 203 8.80 8.08 19.82
N ALA A 204 7.86 7.45 19.12
CA ALA A 204 7.02 8.15 18.16
C ALA A 204 6.10 9.15 18.89
N THR A 205 6.00 10.35 18.34
CA THR A 205 5.03 11.34 18.80
C THR A 205 3.61 10.88 18.46
N ARG A 206 2.62 11.45 19.17
CA ARG A 206 1.20 11.20 18.85
C ARG A 206 0.86 11.56 17.40
N GLN A 207 1.49 12.59 16.84
CA GLN A 207 1.26 12.98 15.45
C GLN A 207 1.90 11.99 14.48
N GLU A 208 3.14 11.54 14.70
CA GLU A 208 3.73 10.46 13.89
C GLU A 208 2.88 9.19 13.92
N MET A 209 2.37 8.79 15.09
CA MET A 209 1.52 7.60 15.22
C MET A 209 0.24 7.66 14.39
N ARG A 210 -0.29 8.87 14.11
CA ARG A 210 -1.46 9.08 13.23
C ARG A 210 -1.18 8.84 11.75
N ALA A 211 0.08 8.70 11.36
CA ALA A 211 0.50 8.21 10.05
C ALA A 211 1.06 6.78 10.12
N PHE A 212 1.82 6.44 11.18
CA PHE A 212 2.50 5.15 11.30
C PHE A 212 1.54 3.97 11.37
N VAL A 213 0.35 4.13 11.97
CA VAL A 213 -0.66 3.05 11.97
C VAL A 213 -1.14 2.69 10.56
N CYS A 214 -1.11 3.63 9.62
CA CYS A 214 -1.40 3.41 8.20
C CYS A 214 -0.17 2.84 7.47
N GLY A 215 1.02 3.38 7.77
CA GLY A 215 2.31 2.91 7.25
C GLY A 215 2.64 1.46 7.64
N GLN A 216 1.91 0.85 8.57
CA GLN A 216 1.98 -0.59 8.81
C GLN A 216 1.68 -1.45 7.58
N CYS A 217 0.92 -0.93 6.62
CA CYS A 217 0.46 -1.67 5.44
C CYS A 217 0.64 -0.89 4.13
N HIS A 218 0.38 0.43 4.15
CA HIS A 218 0.36 1.31 2.98
C HIS A 218 1.77 1.80 2.60
N VAL A 219 2.59 0.85 2.15
CA VAL A 219 4.03 1.01 1.91
C VAL A 219 4.54 0.11 0.78
N GLU A 220 5.67 0.49 0.19
CA GLU A 220 6.46 -0.41 -0.66
C GLU A 220 7.14 -1.50 0.17
N TYR A 221 7.13 -2.73 -0.35
CA TYR A 221 7.73 -3.88 0.31
C TYR A 221 8.18 -4.95 -0.70
N TYR A 222 9.10 -5.81 -0.25
CA TYR A 222 9.45 -7.04 -0.95
C TYR A 222 9.61 -8.22 0.01
N PHE A 223 9.68 -9.42 -0.55
CA PHE A 223 9.91 -10.65 0.21
C PHE A 223 11.37 -11.09 0.08
N LYS A 224 12.14 -10.87 1.15
CA LYS A 224 13.56 -11.19 1.24
C LYS A 224 13.78 -12.69 1.44
N GLY A 225 14.66 -13.26 0.62
CA GLY A 225 15.17 -14.61 0.79
C GLY A 225 14.15 -15.73 0.52
N PRO A 226 14.60 -17.00 0.61
CA PRO A 226 13.71 -18.16 0.52
C PRO A 226 12.67 -18.19 1.66
N GLU A 227 12.95 -17.54 2.79
CA GLU A 227 12.05 -17.43 3.94
C GLU A 227 10.84 -16.52 3.67
N LYS A 228 10.86 -15.77 2.55
CA LYS A 228 9.81 -14.82 2.16
C LYS A 228 9.52 -13.76 3.23
N ARG A 229 10.55 -13.32 3.95
CA ARG A 229 10.42 -12.30 4.98
C ARG A 229 10.05 -10.96 4.37
N LEU A 230 8.96 -10.34 4.82
CA LEU A 230 8.57 -9.00 4.36
C LEU A 230 9.51 -7.93 4.92
N VAL A 231 10.02 -7.09 4.03
CA VAL A 231 10.97 -6.02 4.34
C VAL A 231 10.57 -4.73 3.62
N TYR A 232 10.65 -3.61 4.32
CA TYR A 232 10.50 -2.27 3.72
C TYR A 232 11.89 -1.73 3.33
N PRO A 233 12.13 -1.38 2.06
CA PRO A 233 13.47 -1.04 1.53
C PRO A 233 13.93 0.39 1.91
N TRP A 234 13.76 0.78 3.18
CA TRP A 234 13.92 2.17 3.65
C TRP A 234 15.27 2.51 4.25
N ALA A 235 16.23 1.57 4.27
CA ALA A 235 17.54 1.77 4.89
C ALA A 235 18.35 2.94 4.26
N LYS A 236 17.97 3.38 3.05
CA LYS A 236 18.54 4.55 2.36
C LYS A 236 17.61 5.77 2.34
N GLY A 237 16.43 5.67 2.93
CA GLY A 237 15.37 6.69 2.87
C GLY A 237 14.17 6.28 2.01
N LEU A 238 13.17 7.15 1.94
CA LEU A 238 11.85 6.86 1.38
C LEU A 238 11.64 7.30 -0.08
N LYS A 239 12.59 8.03 -0.67
CA LYS A 239 12.46 8.45 -2.08
C LYS A 239 12.63 7.24 -3.01
N VAL A 240 12.01 7.29 -4.19
CA VAL A 240 12.10 6.19 -5.18
C VAL A 240 13.55 5.91 -5.58
N GLU A 241 14.41 6.93 -5.66
CA GLU A 241 15.84 6.76 -5.97
C GLU A 241 16.57 6.04 -4.83
N ASN A 242 16.22 6.32 -3.59
CA ASN A 242 16.82 5.68 -2.42
C ASN A 242 16.42 4.20 -2.33
N ILE A 243 15.15 3.91 -2.62
CA ILE A 243 14.63 2.54 -2.67
C ILE A 243 15.25 1.78 -3.84
N MET A 244 15.36 2.41 -5.02
CA MET A 244 16.06 1.80 -6.15
C MET A 244 17.52 1.51 -5.80
N ALA A 245 18.23 2.47 -5.20
CA ALA A 245 19.61 2.29 -4.76
C ALA A 245 19.76 1.22 -3.66
N TYR A 246 18.71 0.98 -2.85
CA TYR A 246 18.68 -0.12 -1.89
C TYR A 246 18.64 -1.46 -2.62
N TYR A 247 17.79 -1.61 -3.64
CA TYR A 247 17.70 -2.82 -4.46
C TYR A 247 18.94 -3.07 -5.31
N GLU A 248 19.71 -2.03 -5.65
CA GLU A 248 21.01 -2.20 -6.33
C GLU A 248 22.09 -2.74 -5.40
N GLU A 249 22.14 -2.28 -4.14
CA GLU A 249 23.06 -2.80 -3.13
C GLU A 249 22.64 -4.16 -2.57
N ASN A 250 21.34 -4.44 -2.59
CA ASN A 250 20.75 -5.70 -2.12
C ASN A 250 19.99 -6.35 -3.29
N PRO A 251 20.70 -6.96 -4.26
CA PRO A 251 20.10 -7.45 -5.49
C PRO A 251 18.88 -8.34 -5.25
N HIS A 252 17.72 -7.85 -5.68
CA HIS A 252 16.44 -8.54 -5.60
C HIS A 252 15.73 -8.46 -6.94
N ASN A 253 15.02 -9.53 -7.31
CA ASN A 253 14.19 -9.57 -8.52
C ASN A 253 12.86 -10.22 -8.15
N ASP A 254 11.77 -9.49 -8.34
CA ASP A 254 10.44 -10.03 -8.09
C ASP A 254 10.05 -11.03 -9.19
N TRP A 255 10.41 -10.72 -10.44
CA TRP A 255 10.27 -11.65 -11.56
C TRP A 255 11.17 -11.29 -12.74
N THR A 256 11.22 -12.20 -13.70
CA THR A 256 11.79 -11.96 -15.03
C THR A 256 10.65 -11.71 -16.02
N HIS A 257 10.67 -10.55 -16.68
CA HIS A 257 9.65 -10.16 -17.65
C HIS A 257 9.55 -11.16 -18.80
N ALA A 258 8.36 -11.73 -19.03
CA ALA A 258 8.18 -12.84 -19.97
C ALA A 258 8.52 -12.47 -21.43
N GLU A 259 8.25 -11.23 -21.84
CA GLU A 259 8.45 -10.80 -23.23
C GLU A 259 9.87 -10.32 -23.52
N THR A 260 10.50 -9.67 -22.53
CA THR A 260 11.78 -8.97 -22.74
C THR A 260 12.97 -9.68 -22.10
N GLY A 261 12.74 -10.49 -21.06
CA GLY A 261 13.79 -11.09 -20.24
C GLY A 261 14.43 -10.12 -19.23
N ALA A 262 13.87 -8.92 -19.04
CA ALA A 262 14.35 -7.99 -18.02
C ALA A 262 14.09 -8.54 -16.61
N ALA A 263 15.04 -8.39 -15.70
CA ALA A 263 14.83 -8.70 -14.28
C ALA A 263 14.19 -7.47 -13.62
N LEU A 264 12.97 -7.61 -13.10
CA LEU A 264 12.13 -6.49 -12.70
C LEU A 264 11.85 -6.47 -11.19
N LEU A 265 11.43 -5.29 -10.73
CA LEU A 265 10.88 -5.02 -9.41
C LEU A 265 9.40 -4.69 -9.56
N LYS A 266 8.59 -5.10 -8.59
CA LYS A 266 7.21 -4.62 -8.44
C LYS A 266 7.22 -3.55 -7.35
N ALA A 267 6.55 -2.43 -7.60
CA ALA A 267 6.23 -1.48 -6.52
C ALA A 267 4.80 -1.76 -6.00
N GLN A 268 4.59 -1.74 -4.69
CA GLN A 268 3.28 -1.92 -4.07
C GLN A 268 2.93 -0.69 -3.24
N HIS A 269 1.78 -0.08 -3.54
CA HIS A 269 1.09 0.93 -2.73
C HIS A 269 2.00 1.79 -1.82
N PRO A 270 2.95 2.57 -2.39
CA PRO A 270 3.93 3.33 -1.63
C PRO A 270 3.35 4.65 -1.09
N GLU A 271 2.18 4.61 -0.46
CA GLU A 271 1.51 5.82 0.02
C GLU A 271 2.33 6.52 1.10
N PHE A 272 2.87 5.79 2.08
CA PHE A 272 3.68 6.41 3.13
C PHE A 272 4.91 7.09 2.55
N GLU A 273 5.59 6.43 1.62
CA GLU A 273 6.77 6.94 0.93
C GLU A 273 6.43 8.19 0.12
N LEU A 274 5.40 8.14 -0.73
CA LEU A 274 5.05 9.28 -1.58
C LEU A 274 4.47 10.44 -0.76
N TRP A 275 3.60 10.18 0.21
CA TRP A 275 3.05 11.20 1.12
C TRP A 275 4.15 11.97 1.84
N ASN A 276 5.21 11.31 2.32
CA ASN A 276 6.34 11.97 2.97
C ASN A 276 7.04 13.02 2.08
N GLN A 277 6.84 12.97 0.76
CA GLN A 277 7.42 13.93 -0.19
C GLN A 277 6.48 15.12 -0.48
N GLY A 278 5.26 15.06 0.04
CA GLY A 278 4.20 16.05 -0.15
C GLY A 278 4.26 17.23 0.81
N ILE A 279 3.56 18.30 0.43
CA ILE A 279 3.42 19.50 1.26
C ILE A 279 2.63 19.24 2.54
N HIS A 280 1.65 18.34 2.50
CA HIS A 280 0.85 17.97 3.68
C HIS A 280 1.72 17.33 4.76
N ALA A 281 2.52 16.30 4.41
CA ALA A 281 3.46 15.68 5.34
C ALA A 281 4.49 16.68 5.87
N ARG A 282 5.07 17.50 4.97
CA ARG A 282 6.03 18.55 5.35
C ARG A 282 5.43 19.58 6.32
N SER A 283 4.12 19.80 6.25
CA SER A 283 3.36 20.70 7.14
C SER A 283 2.81 19.99 8.38
N GLY A 284 3.17 18.73 8.61
CA GLY A 284 2.75 17.94 9.77
C GLY A 284 1.35 17.32 9.67
N VAL A 285 0.68 17.38 8.51
CA VAL A 285 -0.64 16.77 8.28
C VAL A 285 -0.50 15.28 7.97
N THR A 286 -1.16 14.44 8.76
CA THR A 286 -1.05 12.97 8.75
C THR A 286 -2.18 12.30 7.99
N CYS A 287 -2.03 11.00 7.70
CA CYS A 287 -3.07 10.16 7.10
C CYS A 287 -4.42 10.32 7.82
N ALA A 288 -4.43 10.22 9.15
CA ALA A 288 -5.65 10.31 9.95
C ALA A 288 -6.27 11.71 10.01
N ASP A 289 -5.58 12.78 9.58
CA ASP A 289 -6.19 14.11 9.49
C ASP A 289 -7.19 14.18 8.32
N CYS A 290 -6.91 13.48 7.22
CA CYS A 290 -7.73 13.47 6.01
C CYS A 290 -8.67 12.26 5.91
N HIS A 291 -8.17 11.06 6.26
CA HIS A 291 -8.91 9.79 6.09
C HIS A 291 -9.67 9.35 7.33
N MET A 292 -9.34 9.91 8.50
CA MET A 292 -10.05 9.67 9.75
C MET A 292 -10.38 10.99 10.47
N PRO A 293 -10.99 11.96 9.75
CA PRO A 293 -11.19 13.29 10.31
C PRO A 293 -12.13 13.22 11.52
N TYR A 294 -12.01 14.20 12.40
CA TYR A 294 -12.92 14.29 13.53
C TYR A 294 -14.34 14.60 13.04
N LYS A 295 -15.34 13.91 13.62
CA LYS A 295 -16.76 14.21 13.46
C LYS A 295 -17.44 14.38 14.81
N ARG A 296 -18.60 15.05 14.81
CA ARG A 296 -19.47 15.18 15.98
C ARG A 296 -20.63 14.19 15.88
N GLU A 297 -20.84 13.43 16.93
CA GLU A 297 -21.99 12.54 17.12
C GLU A 297 -22.70 12.96 18.41
N GLY A 298 -23.78 13.72 18.28
CA GLY A 298 -24.38 14.44 19.41
C GLY A 298 -23.35 15.36 20.10
N ALA A 299 -23.13 15.14 21.40
CA ALA A 299 -22.15 15.91 22.20
C ALA A 299 -20.71 15.39 22.08
N LEU A 300 -20.49 14.21 21.47
CA LEU A 300 -19.19 13.56 21.41
C LEU A 300 -18.41 13.99 20.17
N LYS A 301 -17.09 14.14 20.32
CA LYS A 301 -16.14 14.28 19.21
C LYS A 301 -15.41 12.94 19.06
N ILE A 302 -15.53 12.30 17.91
CA ILE A 302 -14.87 11.02 17.61
C ILE A 302 -14.08 11.11 16.30
N SER A 303 -13.10 10.22 16.13
CA SER A 303 -12.44 10.05 14.83
C SER A 303 -13.31 9.15 13.94
N ASP A 304 -13.56 9.58 12.72
CA ASP A 304 -14.25 8.77 11.71
C ASP A 304 -13.39 7.54 11.36
N HIS A 305 -13.93 6.34 11.52
CA HIS A 305 -13.26 5.08 11.15
C HIS A 305 -13.78 4.50 9.82
N HIS A 306 -14.61 5.25 9.08
CA HIS A 306 -15.00 4.92 7.73
C HIS A 306 -13.91 5.37 6.76
N VAL A 307 -12.77 4.67 6.80
CA VAL A 307 -11.60 4.97 5.96
C VAL A 307 -11.94 4.75 4.49
N ARG A 308 -11.92 5.84 3.72
CA ARG A 308 -12.23 5.89 2.28
C ARG A 308 -11.62 7.14 1.64
N SER A 309 -11.95 7.39 0.36
CA SER A 309 -11.55 8.62 -0.32
C SER A 309 -12.05 9.87 0.44
N PRO A 310 -11.14 10.80 0.81
CA PRO A 310 -11.52 12.05 1.49
C PRO A 310 -12.40 12.97 0.61
N LEU A 311 -12.39 12.78 -0.71
CA LEU A 311 -13.24 13.54 -1.65
C LEU A 311 -14.73 13.21 -1.52
N LEU A 312 -15.08 12.14 -0.78
CA LEU A 312 -16.46 11.82 -0.40
C LEU A 312 -16.90 12.51 0.91
N ASN A 313 -16.03 13.30 1.54
CA ASN A 313 -16.29 13.98 2.81
C ASN A 313 -15.43 15.25 2.96
N VAL A 314 -15.37 16.07 1.91
CA VAL A 314 -14.47 17.24 1.80
C VAL A 314 -14.64 18.22 2.97
N ASN A 315 -15.88 18.43 3.43
CA ASN A 315 -16.16 19.28 4.58
C ASN A 315 -15.31 18.95 5.81
N ARG A 316 -15.23 17.67 6.18
CA ARG A 316 -14.51 17.25 7.39
C ARG A 316 -13.03 17.01 7.13
N ALA A 317 -12.70 16.47 5.96
CA ALA A 317 -11.32 16.13 5.62
C ALA A 317 -10.46 17.36 5.29
N CYS A 318 -11.05 18.44 4.75
CA CYS A 318 -10.28 19.55 4.17
C CYS A 318 -10.65 20.91 4.79
N GLN A 319 -11.92 21.21 5.03
CA GLN A 319 -12.35 22.57 5.38
C GLN A 319 -12.03 23.02 6.83
N THR A 320 -11.56 22.08 7.66
CA THR A 320 -10.96 22.38 8.96
C THR A 320 -9.76 23.33 8.79
N CYS A 321 -8.93 23.08 7.77
CA CYS A 321 -7.74 23.87 7.42
C CYS A 321 -7.98 24.86 6.27
N HIS A 322 -8.74 24.46 5.24
CA HIS A 322 -8.89 25.24 4.00
C HIS A 322 -10.21 25.99 3.92
N LYS A 323 -10.17 27.32 3.74
CA LYS A 323 -11.37 28.17 3.67
C LYS A 323 -11.85 28.40 2.24
N TRP A 324 -12.13 27.30 1.53
CA TRP A 324 -12.68 27.27 0.18
C TRP A 324 -13.94 26.39 0.15
N SER A 325 -14.79 26.54 -0.86
CA SER A 325 -15.96 25.66 -1.03
C SER A 325 -15.55 24.21 -1.25
N GLU A 326 -16.44 23.25 -0.96
CA GLU A 326 -16.16 21.83 -1.21
C GLU A 326 -15.90 21.56 -2.69
N ASP A 327 -16.63 22.23 -3.58
CA ASP A 327 -16.46 22.11 -5.03
C ASP A 327 -15.09 22.60 -5.50
N GLU A 328 -14.61 23.73 -4.97
CA GLU A 328 -13.29 24.26 -5.29
C GLU A 328 -12.17 23.31 -4.80
N LEU A 329 -12.30 22.79 -3.58
CA LEU A 329 -11.32 21.84 -3.04
C LEU A 329 -11.30 20.52 -3.82
N ARG A 330 -12.48 20.01 -4.20
CA ARG A 330 -12.62 18.83 -5.06
C ARG A 330 -12.00 19.08 -6.43
N ALA A 331 -12.32 20.20 -7.07
CA ALA A 331 -11.79 20.55 -8.39
C ALA A 331 -10.25 20.67 -8.39
N ARG A 332 -9.66 21.24 -7.33
CA ARG A 332 -8.20 21.29 -7.17
C ARG A 332 -7.58 19.91 -7.05
N ALA A 333 -8.14 19.04 -6.20
CA ALA A 333 -7.66 17.67 -6.05
C ALA A 333 -7.74 16.91 -7.38
N GLU A 334 -8.89 16.98 -8.05
CA GLU A 334 -9.10 16.33 -9.34
C GLU A 334 -8.19 16.90 -10.45
N THR A 335 -7.83 18.19 -10.38
CA THR A 335 -6.89 18.80 -11.34
C THR A 335 -5.49 18.20 -11.21
N GLU A 336 -4.99 18.00 -9.99
CA GLU A 336 -3.68 17.37 -9.76
C GLU A 336 -3.70 15.88 -10.12
N GLN A 337 -4.80 15.20 -9.82
CA GLN A 337 -5.03 13.81 -10.24
C GLN A 337 -5.07 13.67 -11.76
N GLU A 338 -5.78 14.57 -12.46
CA GLU A 338 -5.86 14.56 -13.92
C GLU A 338 -4.49 14.80 -14.57
N ARG A 339 -3.67 15.72 -14.02
CA ARG A 339 -2.30 15.94 -14.50
C ARG A 339 -1.43 14.71 -14.32
N THR A 340 -1.50 14.08 -13.15
CA THR A 340 -0.75 12.85 -12.86
C THR A 340 -1.20 11.72 -13.77
N TYR A 341 -2.52 11.52 -13.93
CA TYR A 341 -3.10 10.53 -14.84
C TYR A 341 -2.62 10.70 -16.29
N LYS A 342 -2.62 11.93 -16.81
CA LYS A 342 -2.11 12.24 -18.16
C LYS A 342 -0.63 11.90 -18.28
N MET A 343 0.20 12.31 -17.32
CA MET A 343 1.63 12.00 -17.33
C MET A 343 1.89 10.49 -17.21
N ARG A 344 1.12 9.80 -16.37
CA ARG A 344 1.18 8.35 -16.17
C ARG A 344 0.91 7.61 -17.49
N ASN A 345 -0.07 8.06 -18.26
CA ASN A 345 -0.35 7.48 -19.58
C ASN A 345 0.80 7.70 -20.59
N ILE A 346 1.42 8.87 -20.60
CA ILE A 346 2.59 9.14 -21.45
C ILE A 346 3.76 8.24 -21.06
N ALA A 347 4.00 8.05 -19.75
CA ALA A 347 5.02 7.16 -19.23
C ALA A 347 4.74 5.69 -19.56
N MET A 348 3.48 5.25 -19.42
CA MET A 348 3.05 3.91 -19.82
C MET A 348 3.28 3.66 -21.31
N ASP A 349 2.93 4.60 -22.19
CA ASP A 349 3.14 4.46 -23.64
C ASP A 349 4.64 4.40 -23.99
N ALA A 350 5.48 5.19 -23.31
CA ALA A 350 6.93 5.13 -23.47
C ALA A 350 7.50 3.77 -23.03
N LEU A 351 7.03 3.22 -21.91
CA LEU A 351 7.43 1.90 -21.43
C LEU A 351 6.98 0.79 -22.38
N MET A 352 5.73 0.84 -22.87
CA MET A 352 5.22 -0.14 -23.83
C MET A 352 6.03 -0.13 -25.13
N ALA A 353 6.43 1.05 -25.61
CA ALA A 353 7.30 1.17 -26.77
C ALA A 353 8.68 0.55 -26.52
N LEU A 354 9.29 0.78 -25.35
CA LEU A 354 10.56 0.13 -24.99
C LEU A 354 10.42 -1.41 -24.91
N ILE A 355 9.34 -1.92 -24.30
CA ILE A 355 9.06 -3.35 -24.21
C ILE A 355 8.95 -3.97 -25.61
N ALA A 356 8.23 -3.31 -26.52
CA ALA A 356 8.08 -3.75 -27.90
C ALA A 356 9.43 -3.76 -28.65
N ASP A 357 10.25 -2.73 -28.47
CA ASP A 357 11.57 -2.65 -29.10
C ASP A 357 12.52 -3.74 -28.59
N ILE A 358 12.56 -4.01 -27.28
CA ILE A 358 13.38 -5.10 -26.72
C ILE A 358 12.91 -6.45 -27.26
N LYS A 359 11.59 -6.67 -27.34
CA LYS A 359 10.99 -7.89 -27.89
C LYS A 359 11.37 -8.09 -29.36
N ALA A 360 11.28 -7.03 -30.17
CA ALA A 360 11.66 -7.06 -31.58
C ALA A 360 13.16 -7.33 -31.76
N ALA A 361 14.02 -6.66 -30.97
CA ALA A 361 15.45 -6.89 -30.99
C ALA A 361 15.80 -8.34 -30.63
N LYS A 362 15.16 -8.91 -29.60
CA LYS A 362 15.29 -10.33 -29.23
C LYS A 362 14.85 -11.27 -30.36
N ALA A 363 13.71 -10.99 -30.99
CA ALA A 363 13.19 -11.79 -32.11
C ALA A 363 14.08 -11.73 -33.36
N SER A 364 14.84 -10.65 -33.56
CA SER A 364 15.83 -10.51 -34.64
C SER A 364 17.11 -11.35 -34.46
N GLY A 365 17.22 -12.09 -33.34
CA GLY A 365 18.39 -12.89 -33.01
C GLY A 365 19.54 -12.09 -32.40
N LEU A 366 19.29 -10.88 -31.89
CA LEU A 366 20.33 -10.11 -31.20
C LEU A 366 20.78 -10.87 -29.94
N PRO A 367 22.10 -11.06 -29.72
CA PRO A 367 22.58 -11.80 -28.55
C PRO A 367 22.10 -11.18 -27.24
N ASP A 368 21.71 -12.02 -26.28
CA ASP A 368 21.11 -11.60 -25.01
C ASP A 368 21.99 -10.61 -24.22
N ALA A 369 23.32 -10.77 -24.29
CA ALA A 369 24.28 -9.85 -23.68
C ALA A 369 24.19 -8.42 -24.23
N ARG A 370 23.78 -8.25 -25.50
CA ARG A 370 23.62 -6.94 -26.13
C ARG A 370 22.32 -6.25 -25.70
N LEU A 371 21.36 -6.98 -25.10
CA LEU A 371 20.11 -6.42 -24.58
C LEU A 371 20.22 -5.94 -23.13
N ALA A 372 21.36 -6.16 -22.46
CA ALA A 372 21.52 -5.91 -21.03
C ALA A 372 21.20 -4.46 -20.63
N GLU A 373 21.72 -3.47 -21.36
CA GLU A 373 21.48 -2.06 -21.03
C GLU A 373 20.01 -1.66 -21.25
N ALA A 374 19.38 -2.11 -22.34
CA ALA A 374 17.97 -1.83 -22.58
C ALA A 374 17.06 -2.47 -21.52
N ARG A 375 17.38 -3.70 -21.08
CA ARG A 375 16.68 -4.40 -19.98
C ARG A 375 16.90 -3.70 -18.64
N LYS A 376 18.10 -3.17 -18.38
CA LYS A 376 18.38 -2.35 -17.20
C LYS A 376 17.51 -1.10 -17.23
N MET A 377 17.48 -0.37 -18.34
CA MET A 377 16.62 0.81 -18.48
C MET A 377 15.14 0.48 -18.33
N GLN A 378 14.67 -0.66 -18.84
CA GLN A 378 13.30 -1.14 -18.61
C GLN A 378 13.03 -1.31 -17.11
N ARG A 379 13.95 -1.92 -16.35
CA ARG A 379 13.81 -2.10 -14.90
C ARG A 379 13.59 -0.77 -14.17
N TYR A 380 14.40 0.24 -14.46
CA TYR A 380 14.23 1.57 -13.85
C TYR A 380 12.94 2.23 -14.30
N ALA A 381 12.71 2.30 -15.61
CA ALA A 381 11.51 2.92 -16.19
C ALA A 381 10.24 2.33 -15.57
N GLN A 382 10.18 1.01 -15.50
CA GLN A 382 9.03 0.29 -15.00
C GLN A 382 8.88 0.46 -13.49
N PHE A 383 9.94 0.36 -12.70
CA PHE A 383 9.83 0.55 -11.24
C PHE A 383 9.34 1.97 -10.89
N TYR A 384 9.83 2.99 -11.59
CA TYR A 384 9.41 4.38 -11.36
C TYR A 384 7.96 4.63 -11.79
N LEU A 385 7.54 4.06 -12.93
CA LEU A 385 6.14 4.10 -13.34
C LEU A 385 5.24 3.38 -12.32
N ASP A 386 5.63 2.17 -11.92
CA ASP A 386 4.88 1.33 -10.99
C ASP A 386 4.76 1.97 -9.60
N PHE A 387 5.79 2.71 -9.17
CA PHE A 387 5.79 3.44 -7.90
C PHE A 387 4.67 4.48 -7.83
N VAL A 388 4.36 5.15 -8.94
CA VAL A 388 3.23 6.11 -9.00
C VAL A 388 1.92 5.41 -9.34
N GLU A 389 1.95 4.39 -10.19
CA GLU A 389 0.75 3.63 -10.59
C GLU A 389 0.13 2.82 -9.44
N ALA A 390 0.97 2.28 -8.57
CA ALA A 390 0.55 1.52 -7.41
C ALA A 390 0.09 2.41 -6.25
N GLU A 391 0.41 3.71 -6.26
CA GLU A 391 0.04 4.65 -5.21
C GLU A 391 -1.39 5.19 -5.41
N ASN A 392 -2.20 5.12 -4.36
CA ASN A 392 -3.66 5.24 -4.46
C ASN A 392 -4.21 6.68 -4.53
N SER A 393 -3.39 7.71 -4.34
CA SER A 393 -3.87 9.10 -4.37
C SER A 393 -3.95 9.70 -5.77
N LEU A 394 -3.44 8.97 -6.76
CA LEU A 394 -3.17 9.43 -8.11
C LEU A 394 -2.36 10.74 -8.10
N GLY A 395 -1.32 10.75 -7.27
CA GLY A 395 -0.39 11.87 -7.11
C GLY A 395 -0.82 12.97 -6.14
N PHE A 396 -2.06 13.01 -5.64
CA PHE A 396 -2.51 14.07 -4.73
C PHE A 396 -1.66 14.17 -3.45
N HIS A 397 -1.12 13.06 -2.95
CA HIS A 397 -0.25 13.06 -1.78
C HIS A 397 1.05 13.85 -2.00
N ALA A 398 1.64 13.81 -3.20
CA ALA A 398 2.81 14.61 -3.58
C ALA A 398 2.83 14.92 -5.09
N PRO A 399 2.04 15.89 -5.59
CA PRO A 399 1.78 16.04 -7.03
C PRO A 399 3.04 16.31 -7.86
N GLY A 400 3.87 17.24 -7.41
CA GLY A 400 5.13 17.57 -8.10
C GLY A 400 6.11 16.40 -8.14
N GLU A 401 6.14 15.59 -7.07
CA GLU A 401 7.01 14.42 -7.00
C GLU A 401 6.50 13.30 -7.91
N ALA A 402 5.19 13.00 -7.88
CA ALA A 402 4.58 11.99 -8.74
C ALA A 402 4.85 12.28 -10.24
N VAL A 403 4.66 13.53 -10.68
CA VAL A 403 4.93 13.93 -12.06
C VAL A 403 6.42 13.88 -12.39
N ARG A 404 7.32 14.23 -11.46
CA ARG A 404 8.78 14.10 -11.65
C ARG A 404 9.18 12.64 -11.86
N ILE A 405 8.71 11.74 -10.98
CA ILE A 405 9.01 10.30 -11.06
C ILE A 405 8.54 9.73 -12.41
N LEU A 406 7.34 10.10 -12.87
CA LEU A 406 6.84 9.69 -14.18
C LEU A 406 7.67 10.27 -15.34
N GLY A 407 8.16 11.51 -15.21
CA GLY A 407 9.09 12.12 -16.16
C GLY A 407 10.40 11.34 -16.29
N GLU A 408 10.96 10.88 -15.17
CA GLU A 408 12.16 10.04 -15.15
C GLU A 408 11.89 8.65 -15.73
N SER A 409 10.72 8.06 -15.45
CA SER A 409 10.28 6.82 -16.09
C SER A 409 10.27 6.92 -17.63
N ILE A 410 9.78 8.05 -18.17
CA ILE A 410 9.82 8.33 -19.61
C ILE A 410 11.27 8.40 -20.10
N ASP A 411 12.14 9.14 -19.41
CA ASP A 411 13.55 9.28 -19.78
C ASP A 411 14.29 7.93 -19.78
N PHE A 412 14.12 7.11 -18.74
CA PHE A 412 14.66 5.74 -18.71
C PHE A 412 14.13 4.90 -19.87
N SER A 413 12.84 5.02 -20.20
CA SER A 413 12.26 4.32 -21.36
C SER A 413 12.97 4.72 -22.65
N ARG A 414 13.20 6.02 -22.87
CA ARG A 414 13.90 6.53 -24.06
C ARG A 414 15.38 6.14 -24.09
N LYS A 415 16.08 6.18 -22.95
CA LYS A 415 17.46 5.69 -22.84
C LYS A 415 17.59 4.22 -23.24
N GLY A 416 16.63 3.38 -22.84
CA GLY A 416 16.56 1.98 -23.26
C GLY A 416 16.41 1.83 -24.78
N GLN A 417 15.56 2.63 -25.42
CA GLN A 417 15.38 2.62 -26.87
C GLN A 417 16.63 3.12 -27.61
N VAL A 418 17.28 4.16 -27.11
CA VAL A 418 18.56 4.65 -27.65
C VAL A 418 19.64 3.57 -27.56
N ALA A 419 19.73 2.87 -26.43
CA ALA A 419 20.66 1.75 -26.26
C ALA A 419 20.43 0.67 -27.32
N LEU A 420 19.18 0.36 -27.70
CA LEU A 420 18.89 -0.59 -28.78
C LEU A 420 19.29 -0.08 -30.16
N ARG A 421 18.98 1.19 -30.48
CA ARG A 421 19.27 1.78 -31.81
C ARG A 421 20.76 1.82 -32.13
N GLN A 422 21.60 2.11 -31.13
CA GLN A 422 23.06 2.09 -31.29
C GLN A 422 23.58 0.70 -31.70
N LEU A 423 22.89 -0.38 -31.32
CA LEU A 423 23.26 -1.75 -31.68
C LEU A 423 22.87 -2.10 -33.11
N THR A 424 21.77 -1.54 -33.60
CA THR A 424 21.31 -1.72 -34.98
C THR A 424 22.11 -0.89 -35.99
N ALA A 425 22.58 0.29 -35.61
CA ALA A 425 23.40 1.16 -36.45
C ALA A 425 24.88 0.71 -36.56
N ALA A 426 25.31 -0.19 -35.68
CA ALA A 426 26.66 -0.78 -35.68
C ALA A 426 26.74 -2.12 -36.46
N LYS A 427 25.65 -2.54 -37.10
CA LYS A 427 25.63 -3.55 -38.18
C LYS A 427 25.75 -2.83 -39.51
#